data_AF-A0A1L0AT94-F1
#
_entry.id   AF-A0A1L0AT94-F1
#
_cell.length_a   1.000
_cell.length_b   1.000
_cell.length_c   1.000
_cell.angle_alpha   90.00
_cell.angle_beta   90.00
_cell.angle_gamma   90.00
#
_symmetry.space_group_name_H-M   'P 1'
#
loop_
_entity.id
_entity.type
_entity.pdbx_description
1 polymer ?
#
loop_
_entity_poly.entity_id
_entity_poly.type
_entity_poly.pdbx_seq_one_letter_code
_entity_poly.pdbx_strand_id
1 'polypeptide(L)'
;MSKSTIEYWNVLASANKSKWDVIADTNEQLEQLTLSMDDVTGDYTRLTRFKAGADTSMFGGKSHDYPEEIYIVSGRLFDVAFDVWLEAGDYASRPPGEVHGPFVCEQECLV
;
A
#
# COMPACT_ATOMS: atom_id res chain seq x y z
N MET A 1 13.87 20.23 -2.39
CA MET A 1 13.94 19.65 -3.75
C MET A 1 12.56 19.06 -4.01
N SER A 2 12.04 19.08 -5.24
CA SER A 2 10.73 18.49 -5.53
C SER A 2 10.83 16.96 -5.61
N LYS A 3 9.71 16.25 -5.39
CA LYS A 3 9.58 14.81 -5.67
C LYS A 3 10.11 14.43 -7.06
N SER A 4 10.59 13.20 -7.21
CA SER A 4 10.98 12.63 -8.49
C SER A 4 9.82 12.66 -9.50
N THR A 5 10.15 12.74 -10.79
CA THR A 5 9.17 12.85 -11.88
C THR A 5 9.35 11.72 -12.89
N ILE A 6 8.24 11.29 -13.50
CA ILE A 6 8.20 10.28 -14.55
C ILE A 6 7.11 10.64 -15.57
N GLU A 7 7.37 10.41 -16.85
CA GLU A 7 6.35 10.58 -17.90
C GLU A 7 5.27 9.50 -17.83
N TYR A 8 4.19 9.67 -18.60
CA TYR A 8 3.05 8.75 -18.59
C TYR A 8 3.45 7.30 -18.84
N TRP A 9 3.02 6.41 -17.96
CA TRP A 9 3.21 4.98 -18.10
C TRP A 9 2.12 4.21 -17.35
N ASN A 10 1.86 2.98 -17.78
CA ASN A 10 0.88 2.11 -17.12
C ASN A 10 1.60 1.14 -16.16
N VAL A 11 1.50 1.43 -14.87
CA VAL A 11 2.11 0.64 -13.77
C VAL A 11 1.60 -0.79 -13.68
N LEU A 12 0.43 -1.08 -14.26
CA LEU A 12 -0.21 -2.41 -14.28
C LEU A 12 0.03 -3.15 -15.60
N ALA A 13 0.65 -2.54 -16.60
CA ALA A 13 0.96 -3.23 -17.85
C ALA A 13 1.98 -4.36 -17.59
N SER A 14 1.77 -5.52 -18.22
CA SER A 14 2.64 -6.70 -18.04
C SER A 14 4.12 -6.42 -18.31
N ALA A 15 4.42 -5.51 -19.23
CA ALA A 15 5.79 -5.08 -19.54
C ALA A 15 6.51 -4.39 -18.36
N ASN A 16 5.77 -3.92 -17.36
CA ASN A 16 6.28 -3.25 -16.17
C ASN A 16 6.27 -4.12 -14.92
N LYS A 17 5.90 -5.41 -15.03
CA LYS A 17 5.82 -6.32 -13.88
C LYS A 17 7.13 -6.41 -13.10
N SER A 18 8.28 -6.34 -13.78
CA SER A 18 9.61 -6.41 -13.16
C SER A 18 9.99 -5.17 -12.34
N LYS A 19 9.19 -4.11 -12.35
CA LYS A 19 9.42 -2.92 -11.53
C LYS A 19 8.77 -3.01 -10.15
N TRP A 20 7.94 -4.03 -9.92
CA TRP A 20 7.34 -4.29 -8.62
C TRP A 20 8.30 -5.10 -7.76
N ASP A 21 8.54 -4.63 -6.55
CA ASP A 21 9.40 -5.28 -5.57
C ASP A 21 8.55 -6.04 -4.57
N VAL A 22 8.94 -7.27 -4.24
CA VAL A 22 8.35 -7.98 -3.10
C VAL A 22 8.75 -7.28 -1.80
N ILE A 23 7.79 -7.02 -0.92
CA ILE A 23 8.10 -6.46 0.40
C ILE A 23 8.76 -7.55 1.24
N ALA A 24 9.98 -7.29 1.73
CA ALA A 24 10.71 -8.21 2.59
C ALA A 24 9.87 -8.62 3.81
N ASP A 25 10.11 -9.84 4.30
CA ASP A 25 9.45 -10.40 5.48
C ASP A 25 7.92 -10.57 5.36
N THR A 26 7.35 -10.51 4.15
CA THR A 26 5.89 -10.71 3.92
C THR A 26 5.51 -12.06 3.33
N ASN A 27 6.41 -13.07 3.36
CA ASN A 27 6.20 -14.37 2.70
C ASN A 27 5.76 -14.24 1.23
N GLU A 28 6.31 -13.25 0.52
CA GLU A 28 5.96 -12.90 -0.86
C GLU A 28 4.51 -12.48 -1.10
N GLN A 29 3.72 -12.23 -0.03
CA GLN A 29 2.30 -11.89 -0.15
C GLN A 29 2.06 -10.43 -0.53
N LEU A 30 3.01 -9.54 -0.26
CA LEU A 30 2.90 -8.12 -0.58
C LEU A 30 3.97 -7.71 -1.59
N GLU A 31 3.57 -6.90 -2.55
CA GLU A 31 4.44 -6.23 -3.51
C GLU A 31 4.26 -4.72 -3.42
N GLN A 32 5.28 -3.97 -3.80
CA GLN A 32 5.26 -2.52 -3.83
C GLN A 32 5.85 -1.94 -5.10
N LEU A 33 5.45 -0.71 -5.41
CA LEU A 33 6.05 0.11 -6.46
C LEU A 33 6.03 1.58 -6.04
N THR A 34 7.20 2.17 -5.79
CA THR A 34 7.31 3.61 -5.52
C THR A 34 7.10 4.40 -6.81
N LEU A 35 6.13 5.30 -6.81
CA LEU A 35 5.75 6.15 -7.95
C LEU A 35 6.51 7.47 -7.96
N SER A 36 6.73 8.06 -6.78
CA SER A 36 7.52 9.27 -6.60
C SER A 36 8.13 9.31 -5.20
N MET A 37 9.25 10.01 -5.05
CA MET A 37 10.02 10.11 -3.81
C MET A 37 10.67 11.50 -3.73
N ASP A 38 10.60 12.14 -2.57
CA ASP A 38 11.45 13.27 -2.19
C ASP A 38 12.51 12.79 -1.20
N ASP A 39 13.74 12.58 -1.67
CA ASP A 39 14.85 12.08 -0.85
C ASP A 39 15.28 13.05 0.27
N VAL A 40 14.81 14.30 0.26
CA VAL A 40 15.12 15.29 1.31
C VAL A 40 14.17 15.17 2.49
N THR A 41 12.87 15.01 2.21
CA THR A 41 11.83 14.95 3.26
C THR A 41 11.44 13.51 3.63
N GLY A 42 11.70 12.56 2.74
CA GLY A 42 11.23 11.17 2.86
C GLY A 42 9.79 10.98 2.41
N ASP A 43 9.10 12.02 1.89
CA ASP A 43 7.73 11.92 1.38
C ASP A 43 7.70 11.13 0.06
N TYR A 44 6.79 10.16 -0.05
CA TYR A 44 6.67 9.29 -1.21
C TYR A 44 5.22 8.98 -1.56
N THR A 45 5.03 8.58 -2.81
CA THR A 45 3.78 7.95 -3.27
C THR A 45 4.14 6.55 -3.75
N ARG A 46 3.39 5.54 -3.31
CA ARG A 46 3.66 4.14 -3.61
C ARG A 46 2.34 3.41 -3.82
N LEU A 47 2.37 2.40 -4.69
CA LEU A 47 1.32 1.39 -4.73
C LEU A 47 1.76 0.17 -3.94
N THR A 48 0.84 -0.40 -3.18
CA THR A 48 1.00 -1.66 -2.46
C THR A 48 -0.02 -2.65 -3.00
N ARG A 49 0.46 -3.80 -3.50
CA ARG A 49 -0.39 -4.91 -3.93
C ARG A 49 -0.39 -5.97 -2.85
N PHE A 50 -1.56 -6.28 -2.32
CA PHE A 50 -1.82 -7.45 -1.49
C PHE A 50 -2.29 -8.57 -2.40
N LYS A 51 -1.56 -9.69 -2.43
CA LYS A 51 -1.96 -10.87 -3.23
C LYS A 51 -3.22 -11.49 -2.63
N ALA A 52 -3.95 -12.23 -3.46
CA ALA A 52 -5.10 -13.00 -2.98
C ALA A 52 -4.69 -13.95 -1.84
N GLY A 53 -5.41 -13.89 -0.72
CA GLY A 53 -5.10 -14.65 0.50
C GLY A 53 -4.01 -14.04 1.39
N ALA A 54 -3.54 -12.82 1.11
CA ALA A 54 -2.58 -12.13 1.99
C ALA A 54 -3.21 -11.89 3.37
N ASP A 55 -2.42 -12.16 4.42
CA ASP A 55 -2.83 -11.99 5.81
C ASP A 55 -1.64 -11.46 6.60
N THR A 56 -1.74 -10.20 7.03
CA THR A 56 -0.67 -9.54 7.79
C THR A 56 -0.82 -9.69 9.30
N SER A 57 -1.71 -10.56 9.79
CA SER A 57 -1.96 -10.78 11.22
C SER A 57 -0.70 -11.11 12.01
N MET A 58 0.21 -11.88 11.42
CA MET A 58 1.50 -12.21 12.04
C MET A 58 2.42 -10.99 12.27
N PHE A 59 2.18 -9.88 11.56
CA PHE A 59 2.95 -8.64 11.69
C PHE A 59 2.30 -7.62 12.64
N GLY A 60 1.08 -7.89 13.11
CA GLY A 60 0.28 -7.01 13.95
C GLY A 60 -0.11 -5.69 13.27
N GLY A 61 -0.77 -4.82 14.04
CA GLY A 61 -1.10 -3.46 13.60
C GLY A 61 0.15 -2.60 13.39
N LYS A 62 0.05 -1.65 12.47
CA LYS A 62 1.10 -0.69 12.16
C LYS A 62 0.67 0.72 12.55
N SER A 63 1.64 1.57 12.82
CA SER A 63 1.47 2.99 13.09
C SER A 63 2.75 3.71 12.70
N HIS A 64 2.63 4.94 12.22
CA HIS A 64 3.75 5.77 11.81
C HIS A 64 3.70 7.14 12.48
N ASP A 65 4.84 7.81 12.61
CA ASP A 65 4.96 9.16 13.19
C ASP A 65 4.73 10.29 12.17
N TYR A 66 4.34 9.93 10.94
CA TYR A 66 3.96 10.82 9.85
C TYR A 66 2.51 10.54 9.41
N PRO A 67 1.81 11.51 8.79
CA PRO A 67 0.50 11.27 8.22
C PRO A 67 0.61 10.36 6.99
N GLU A 68 -0.40 9.51 6.79
CA GLU A 68 -0.49 8.63 5.62
C GLU A 68 -1.84 8.85 4.92
N GLU A 69 -1.82 8.97 3.60
CA GLU A 69 -3.04 8.92 2.79
C GLU A 69 -3.09 7.60 2.02
N ILE A 70 -4.25 6.95 2.04
CA ILE A 70 -4.50 5.73 1.26
C ILE A 70 -5.71 5.91 0.37
N TYR A 71 -5.71 5.22 -0.77
CA TYR A 71 -6.85 5.14 -1.68
C TYR A 71 -6.93 3.73 -2.26
N ILE A 72 -8.04 3.03 -2.08
CA ILE A 72 -8.19 1.68 -2.64
C ILE A 72 -8.48 1.78 -4.14
N VAL A 73 -7.53 1.34 -4.96
CA VAL A 73 -7.65 1.38 -6.43
C VAL A 73 -8.52 0.23 -6.93
N SER A 74 -8.33 -0.97 -6.40
CA SER A 74 -9.11 -2.16 -6.77
C SER A 74 -9.09 -3.23 -5.69
N GLY A 75 -10.07 -4.13 -5.71
CA GLY A 75 -10.19 -5.18 -4.70
C GLY A 75 -10.68 -4.61 -3.37
N ARG A 76 -10.34 -5.31 -2.27
CA ARG A 76 -10.67 -4.88 -0.92
C ARG A 76 -9.73 -5.46 0.13
N LEU A 77 -9.59 -4.77 1.25
CA LEU A 77 -8.81 -5.16 2.42
C LEU A 77 -9.64 -5.00 3.68
N PHE A 78 -9.58 -5.98 4.56
CA PHE A 78 -10.18 -5.87 5.87
C PHE A 78 -9.17 -5.27 6.83
N ASP A 79 -9.47 -4.10 7.42
CA ASP A 79 -8.67 -3.47 8.46
C ASP A 79 -9.16 -3.93 9.84
N VAL A 80 -8.38 -4.81 10.48
CA VAL A 80 -8.74 -5.39 11.78
C VAL A 80 -8.77 -4.33 12.90
N ALA A 81 -8.00 -3.25 12.82
CA ALA A 81 -8.01 -2.21 13.85
C ALA A 81 -9.34 -1.46 13.89
N PHE A 82 -10.01 -1.35 12.75
CA PHE A 82 -11.25 -0.61 12.58
C PHE A 82 -12.49 -1.49 12.35
N ASP A 83 -12.31 -2.81 12.25
CA ASP A 83 -13.37 -3.79 11.98
C ASP A 83 -14.18 -3.44 10.72
N VAL A 84 -13.47 -3.08 9.64
CA VAL A 84 -14.08 -2.57 8.40
C VAL A 84 -13.43 -3.15 7.14
N TRP A 85 -14.25 -3.40 6.12
CA TRP A 85 -13.77 -3.64 4.77
C TRP A 85 -13.58 -2.31 4.04
N LEU A 86 -12.35 -2.07 3.59
CA LEU A 86 -12.01 -1.00 2.67
C LEU A 86 -12.10 -1.55 1.24
N GLU A 87 -12.91 -0.93 0.38
CA GLU A 87 -13.16 -1.35 -0.99
C GLU A 87 -12.77 -0.25 -1.99
N ALA A 88 -12.72 -0.59 -3.29
CA ALA A 88 -12.32 0.36 -4.33
C ALA A 88 -13.10 1.68 -4.27
N GLY A 89 -12.37 2.80 -4.16
CA GLY A 89 -12.93 4.14 -3.98
C GLY A 89 -12.87 4.67 -2.55
N ASP A 90 -12.64 3.80 -1.55
CA ASP A 90 -12.41 4.25 -0.18
C ASP A 90 -11.08 5.00 -0.05
N TYR A 91 -11.11 6.03 0.78
CA TYR A 91 -9.99 6.94 1.05
C TYR A 91 -9.87 7.16 2.55
N ALA A 92 -8.64 7.27 3.05
CA ALA A 92 -8.36 7.74 4.40
C ALA A 92 -7.14 8.68 4.41
N SER A 93 -7.21 9.69 5.27
CA SER A 93 -6.05 10.50 5.69
C SER A 93 -5.80 10.19 7.16
N ARG A 94 -4.84 9.31 7.41
CA ARG A 94 -4.49 8.80 8.74
C ARG A 94 -3.57 9.79 9.43
N PRO A 95 -3.92 10.30 10.63
CA PRO A 95 -3.02 11.14 11.41
C PRO A 95 -1.84 10.32 11.95
N PRO A 96 -0.72 10.98 12.30
CA PRO A 96 0.37 10.33 13.01
C PRO A 96 -0.11 9.55 14.25
N GLY A 97 0.39 8.33 14.40
CA GLY A 97 0.09 7.44 15.52
C GLY A 97 -1.20 6.62 15.38
N GLU A 98 -1.97 6.78 14.30
CA GLU A 98 -3.14 5.93 14.06
C GLU A 98 -2.73 4.48 13.81
N VAL A 99 -3.26 3.58 14.63
CA VAL A 99 -3.06 2.13 14.47
C VAL A 99 -4.00 1.63 13.39
N HIS A 100 -3.43 0.98 12.39
CA HIS A 100 -4.17 0.39 11.27
C HIS A 100 -3.67 -1.04 10.99
N GLY A 101 -4.53 -1.83 10.38
CA GLY A 101 -4.29 -3.26 10.21
C GLY A 101 -4.25 -4.03 11.55
N PRO A 102 -3.80 -5.30 11.56
CA PRO A 102 -3.38 -6.06 10.40
C PRO A 102 -4.48 -6.17 9.35
N PHE A 103 -4.06 -6.42 8.12
CA PHE A 103 -4.90 -6.48 6.95
C PHE A 103 -5.12 -7.93 6.52
N VAL A 104 -6.36 -8.27 6.22
CA VAL A 104 -6.73 -9.55 5.62
C VAL A 104 -7.30 -9.29 4.22
N CYS A 105 -6.83 -10.06 3.26
CA CYS A 105 -7.13 -9.87 1.84
C CYS A 105 -7.63 -11.17 1.22
N GLU A 106 -8.91 -11.26 0.85
CA GLU A 106 -9.48 -12.48 0.26
C GLU A 106 -9.12 -12.62 -1.22
N GLN A 107 -9.14 -11.50 -1.95
CA GLN A 107 -8.79 -11.39 -3.37
C GLN A 107 -7.70 -10.34 -3.53
N GLU A 108 -7.01 -10.29 -4.66
CA GLU A 108 -5.97 -9.26 -4.86
C GLU A 108 -6.52 -7.85 -4.62
N CYS A 109 -5.80 -7.05 -3.84
CA CYS A 109 -6.13 -5.66 -3.59
C CYS A 109 -4.94 -4.75 -3.93
N LEU A 110 -5.26 -3.59 -4.50
CA LEU A 110 -4.31 -2.56 -4.85
C LEU A 110 -4.67 -1.27 -4.09
N VAL A 111 -3.71 -0.77 -3.33
CA VAL A 111 -3.77 0.47 -2.55
C VAL A 111 -2.68 1.41 -3.00
#